data_AF-A0A644Z0S2-F1
#
_entry.id   AF-A0A644Z0S2-F1
#
_cell.length_a   1.000
_cell.length_b   1.000
_cell.length_c   1.000
_cell.angle_alpha   90.00
_cell.angle_beta   90.00
_cell.angle_gamma   90.00
#
_symmetry.space_group_name_H-M   'P 1'
#
loop_
_entity.id
_entity.type
_entity.pdbx_description
1 polymer ?
#
loop_
_entity_poly.entity_id
_entity_poly.type
_entity_poly.pdbx_seq_one_letter_code
_entity_poly.pdbx_strand_id
1 'polypeptide(L)' 'MKQNNYNDPLHINDTSAKTYGCRHTNPKICKNNMLSGRCAFAREDKMCLLPPSSWKKQFEKLKQEAQTLL' A
#
# COMPACT_ATOMS: atom_id res chain seq x y z
N MET A 1 8.67 9.94 -3.76
CA MET A 1 7.73 9.18 -2.90
C MET A 1 8.49 8.10 -2.16
N LYS A 2 8.16 7.80 -0.89
CA LYS A 2 8.81 6.74 -0.08
C LYS A 2 8.02 5.42 -0.21
N GLN A 3 8.73 4.29 -0.15
CA GLN A 3 8.13 2.96 0.07
C GLN A 3 7.73 2.82 1.54
N ASN A 4 6.53 2.33 1.80
CA ASN A 4 6.06 2.00 3.15
C ASN A 4 6.31 0.52 3.42
N ASN A 5 6.63 0.15 4.66
CA ASN A 5 6.77 -1.26 5.01
C ASN A 5 5.39 -1.93 4.92
N TYR A 6 5.38 -3.20 4.55
CA TYR A 6 4.15 -4.00 4.46
C TYR A 6 3.40 -4.07 5.80
N ASN A 7 4.14 -4.02 6.92
CA ASN A 7 3.59 -4.12 8.27
C ASN A 7 3.40 -2.78 8.99
N ASP A 8 3.72 -1.64 8.37
CA ASP A 8 3.47 -0.34 9.04
C ASP A 8 1.95 -0.17 9.28
N PRO A 9 1.52 0.59 10.29
CA PRO A 9 0.12 0.91 10.53
C PRO A 9 -0.61 1.45 9.28
N LEU A 10 -1.94 1.29 9.24
CA LEU A 10 -2.74 1.80 8.13
C LEU A 10 -2.68 3.33 8.06
N HIS A 11 -2.48 3.84 6.85
CA HIS A 11 -2.72 5.25 6.56
C HIS A 11 -4.23 5.49 6.37
N ILE A 12 -4.72 6.69 6.67
CA ILE A 12 -6.16 7.02 6.57
C ILE A 12 -6.76 6.80 5.16
N ASN A 13 -5.92 6.91 4.12
CA ASN A 13 -6.32 6.70 2.72
C ASN A 13 -6.12 5.25 2.23
N ASP A 14 -5.56 4.36 3.06
CA ASP A 14 -5.45 2.94 2.72
C ASP A 14 -6.85 2.31 2.66
N THR A 15 -7.07 1.46 1.66
CA THR A 15 -8.23 0.56 1.60
C THR A 15 -7.76 -0.84 1.26
N SER A 16 -8.67 -1.82 1.26
CA SER A 16 -8.34 -3.19 0.84
C SER A 16 -7.88 -3.31 -0.62
N ALA A 17 -8.10 -2.29 -1.46
CA ALA A 17 -7.78 -2.30 -2.89
C ALA A 17 -6.65 -1.35 -3.30
N LYS A 18 -6.29 -0.36 -2.48
CA LYS A 18 -5.27 0.66 -2.80
C LYS A 18 -4.52 1.08 -1.55
N THR A 19 -3.29 1.57 -1.74
CA THR A 19 -2.43 2.00 -0.63
C THR A 19 -1.92 3.41 -0.84
N TYR A 20 -1.81 4.20 0.21
CA TYR A 20 -1.00 5.41 0.20
C TYR A 20 0.47 4.99 0.26
N GLY A 21 1.25 5.39 -0.74
CA GLY A 21 2.59 4.84 -0.95
C GLY A 21 2.60 3.42 -1.49
N CYS A 22 3.82 2.93 -1.73
CA CYS A 22 4.04 1.56 -2.19
C CYS A 22 4.21 0.63 -0.99
N ARG A 23 3.38 -0.41 -0.90
CA ARG A 23 3.47 -1.49 0.11
C ARG A 23 4.08 -2.80 -0.43
N HIS A 24 4.61 -2.80 -1.66
CA HIS A 24 5.41 -3.95 -2.13
C HIS A 24 6.70 -4.03 -1.30
N THR A 25 7.04 -5.23 -0.83
CA THR A 25 8.28 -5.48 -0.05
C THR A 25 9.53 -5.12 -0.86
N ASN A 26 9.52 -5.40 -2.16
CA ASN A 26 10.56 -5.00 -3.09
C ASN A 26 9.95 -4.31 -4.33
N PRO A 27 9.83 -2.98 -4.34
CA PRO A 27 9.25 -2.26 -5.46
C PRO A 27 10.11 -2.30 -6.72
N LYS A 28 11.43 -2.56 -6.61
CA LYS A 28 12.35 -2.57 -7.77
C LYS A 28 12.05 -3.68 -8.77
N ILE A 29 11.48 -4.79 -8.29
CA ILE A 29 11.10 -5.95 -9.14
C ILE A 29 9.60 -5.94 -9.50
N CYS A 30 8.83 -4.96 -9.02
CA CYS A 30 7.41 -4.88 -9.34
C CYS A 30 7.24 -4.49 -10.81
N LYS A 31 6.59 -5.34 -11.60
CA LYS A 31 6.31 -5.06 -13.03
C LYS A 31 5.51 -3.78 -13.29
N ASN A 32 4.84 -3.25 -12.27
CA ASN A 32 4.04 -2.03 -12.33
C ASN A 32 4.75 -0.83 -11.69
N ASN A 33 6.04 -0.95 -11.35
CA ASN A 33 6.84 0.15 -10.81
C ASN A 33 6.87 1.31 -11.82
N MET A 34 6.71 2.55 -11.33
CA MET A 34 6.64 3.77 -12.15
C MET A 34 5.53 3.81 -13.22
N LEU A 35 4.58 2.86 -13.21
CA LEU A 35 3.47 2.87 -14.17
C LEU A 35 2.57 4.10 -13.96
N SER A 36 2.52 4.96 -14.98
CA SER A 36 1.75 6.20 -14.96
C SER A 36 0.28 5.95 -14.62
N GLY A 37 -0.29 6.84 -13.81
CA GLY A 37 -1.69 6.75 -13.37
C GLY A 37 -2.01 5.58 -12.43
N ARG A 38 -1.07 4.68 -12.10
CA ARG A 38 -1.33 3.53 -11.20
C ARG A 38 -0.36 3.38 -10.05
N CYS A 39 0.92 3.66 -10.26
CA CYS A 39 1.95 3.46 -9.25
C CYS A 39 2.10 4.67 -8.32
N ALA A 40 2.25 4.43 -7.01
CA ALA A 40 2.48 5.49 -6.03
C ALA A 40 3.73 6.34 -6.32
N PHE A 41 4.73 5.79 -7.01
CA PHE A 41 5.93 6.54 -7.39
C PHE A 41 5.70 7.50 -8.57
N ALA A 42 4.64 7.29 -9.36
CA ALA A 42 4.36 8.07 -10.57
C ALA A 42 3.09 8.94 -10.47
N ARG A 43 2.22 8.71 -9.48
CA ARG A 43 1.00 9.50 -9.27
C ARG A 43 1.23 10.67 -8.34
N GLU A 44 0.63 11.82 -8.65
CA GLU A 44 0.67 13.03 -7.83
C GLU A 44 0.04 12.82 -6.44
N ASP A 45 -1.05 12.05 -6.38
CA ASP A 45 -1.75 11.71 -5.13
C ASP A 45 -1.04 10.63 -4.32
N LYS A 46 0.09 10.11 -4.83
CA LYS A 46 0.95 9.13 -4.16
C LYS A 46 0.28 7.79 -3.85
N MET A 47 -0.87 7.48 -4.46
CA MET A 47 -1.59 6.22 -4.25
C MET A 47 -1.03 5.11 -5.13
N CYS A 48 -0.93 3.89 -4.63
CA CYS A 48 -0.74 2.69 -5.43
C CYS A 48 -2.09 2.02 -5.67
N LEU A 49 -2.50 1.91 -6.93
CA LEU A 49 -3.71 1.19 -7.33
C LEU A 49 -3.46 -0.29 -7.64
N LEU A 50 -2.22 -0.74 -7.46
CA LEU A 50 -1.76 -2.10 -7.74
C LEU A 50 -0.92 -2.61 -6.56
N PRO A 51 -1.47 -2.66 -5.34
CA PRO A 51 -0.75 -3.20 -4.20
C PRO A 51 -0.42 -4.70 -4.40
N PRO A 52 0.43 -5.30 -3.54
CA PRO A 52 0.64 -6.75 -3.55
C PRO A 52 -0.70 -7.50 -3.49
N SER A 53 -0.80 -8.66 -4.14
CA SER A 53 -2.03 -9.47 -4.10
C SER A 53 -2.42 -9.89 -2.67
N SER A 54 -1.44 -10.00 -1.78
CA SER A 54 -1.64 -10.29 -0.35
C SER A 54 -2.17 -9.10 0.45
N TRP A 55 -2.17 -7.89 -0.09
CA TRP A 55 -2.51 -6.67 0.64
C TRP A 55 -3.92 -6.71 1.24
N LYS A 56 -4.92 -7.22 0.52
CA LYS A 56 -6.29 -7.32 1.03
C LYS A 56 -6.35 -8.04 2.38
N LYS A 57 -5.61 -9.14 2.53
CA LYS A 57 -5.54 -9.90 3.78
C LYS A 57 -4.80 -9.10 4.87
N GLN A 58 -3.72 -8.42 4.52
CA GLN A 58 -2.95 -7.59 5.45
C GLN A 58 -3.71 -6.37 5.94
N PHE A 59 -4.46 -5.71 5.05
CA PHE A 59 -5.31 -4.57 5.39
C PHE A 59 -6.31 -4.94 6.49
N GLU A 60 -7.01 -6.07 6.34
CA GLU A 60 -7.95 -6.53 7.37
C GLU A 60 -7.24 -6.88 8.69
N LYS A 61 -6.05 -7.50 8.62
CA LYS A 61 -5.24 -7.77 9.81
C LYS A 61 -4.86 -6.48 10.54
N LEU A 62 -4.27 -5.51 9.84
CA LEU A 62 -3.85 -4.24 10.44
C LEU A 62 -5.04 -3.43 10.97
N LYS A 63 -6.19 -3.51 10.29
CA LYS A 63 -7.43 -2.87 10.73
C LYS A 63 -7.93 -3.46 12.03
N GLN A 64 -7.91 -4.80 12.17
CA GLN A 64 -8.25 -5.47 13.41
C GLN A 64 -7.27 -5.09 14.53
N GLU A 65 -5.96 -5.15 14.28
CA GLU A 65 -4.93 -4.78 15.26
C GLU A 65 -5.10 -3.34 15.76
N ALA A 66 -5.44 -2.39 14.90
CA ALA A 66 -5.71 -1.01 15.29
C ALA A 66 -6.96 -0.86 16.18
N GLN A 67 -7.94 -1.76 16.05
CA GLN A 67 -9.17 -1.77 16.87
C GLN A 67 -8.95 -2.44 18.23
N THR A 68 -8.04 -3.41 18.34
CA THR A 68 -7.72 -4.10 19.60
C THR A 68 -6.80 -3.29 20.52
N LEU A 69 -6.28 -2.15 20.06
CA LEU A 69 -5.45 -1.22 20.84
C LEU A 69 -6.28 -0.11 21.53
N LEU A 70 -7.61 -0.18 21.43
CA LEU A 70 -8.59 0.64 22.16
C LEU A 70 -9.20 -0.17 23.30
#